data_AF-A0A8J6PFS6-F1
#
_entry.id   AF-A0A8J6PFS6-F1
#
_cell.length_a   1.000
_cell.length_b   1.000
_cell.length_c   1.000
_cell.angle_alpha   90.00
_cell.angle_beta   90.00
_cell.angle_gamma   90.00
#
_symmetry.space_group_name_H-M   'P 1'
#
loop_
_entity.id
_entity.type
_entity.pdbx_description
1 polymer ?
#
loop_
_entity_poly.entity_id
_entity_poly.type
_entity_poly.pdbx_seq_one_letter_code
_entity_poly.pdbx_strand_id
1 'polypeptide(L)'
;MKKPLYYCLLLLALVPFCSAAQLDSASVNAYFDMTEAQVEGLDSTVNLKVIKTETWINDFDFFGEIVIEFTEISTGYTVYIAKKTKAQILAENLISDNTIRIPGYHIEEQRSYKMRFIIRDYQGNNVLEPEFTLIH
;
A
#
# COMPACT_ATOMS: atom_id res chain seq x y z
N MET A 1 64.24 -27.47 10.56
CA MET A 1 63.08 -28.10 9.90
C MET A 1 61.82 -27.35 10.30
N LYS A 2 61.03 -26.92 9.31
CA LYS A 2 59.79 -26.14 9.46
C LYS A 2 58.63 -27.06 9.88
N LYS A 3 57.78 -26.65 10.83
CA LYS A 3 56.29 -26.68 10.76
C LYS A 3 55.67 -25.85 11.92
N PRO A 4 54.90 -24.78 11.62
CA PRO A 4 53.77 -24.39 12.46
C PRO A 4 52.46 -24.71 11.71
N LEU A 5 51.76 -25.73 12.17
CA LEU A 5 50.33 -26.01 11.97
C LEU A 5 49.80 -26.09 13.42
N TYR A 6 48.80 -25.38 13.90
CA TYR A 6 47.55 -24.96 13.29
C TYR A 6 47.10 -23.65 13.95
N TYR A 7 47.21 -22.53 13.24
CA TYR A 7 46.18 -21.49 13.35
C TYR A 7 45.29 -21.71 12.14
N CYS A 8 44.45 -22.75 12.20
CA CYS A 8 43.33 -22.86 11.27
C CYS A 8 42.36 -21.77 11.70
N LEU A 9 42.66 -20.58 11.21
CA LEU A 9 41.79 -19.49 10.86
C LEU A 9 40.30 -19.85 11.03
N LEU A 10 39.80 -19.80 12.26
CA LEU A 10 38.37 -19.75 12.52
C LEU A 10 37.94 -18.29 12.34
N LEU A 11 38.27 -17.71 11.18
CA LEU A 11 37.48 -16.65 10.60
C LEU A 11 36.20 -17.35 10.16
N LEU A 12 35.32 -17.58 11.14
CA LEU A 12 33.89 -17.65 10.88
C LEU A 12 33.59 -16.35 10.16
N ALA A 13 33.59 -16.45 8.83
CA ALA A 13 33.02 -15.46 7.97
C ALA A 13 31.54 -15.41 8.37
N LEU A 14 31.24 -14.58 9.37
CA LEU A 14 30.02 -13.81 9.42
C LEU A 14 30.03 -12.97 8.16
N VAL A 15 29.75 -13.60 7.03
CA VAL A 15 29.15 -12.90 5.91
C VAL A 15 27.76 -12.60 6.46
N PRO A 16 27.44 -11.35 6.85
CA PRO A 16 26.03 -11.03 6.95
C PRO A 16 25.49 -11.33 5.56
N PHE A 17 24.63 -12.34 5.45
CA PHE A 17 23.67 -12.38 4.35
C PHE A 17 22.79 -11.15 4.55
N CYS A 18 23.32 -9.97 4.21
CA CYS A 18 22.55 -8.79 3.99
C CYS A 18 21.89 -9.06 2.64
N SER A 19 20.86 -9.90 2.66
CA SER A 19 19.87 -9.86 1.61
C SER A 19 19.34 -8.43 1.70
N ALA A 20 19.79 -7.58 0.78
CA ALA A 20 19.18 -6.29 0.51
C ALA A 20 17.82 -6.55 -0.16
N ALA A 21 16.99 -7.36 0.50
CA ALA A 21 15.67 -7.63 0.06
C ALA A 21 14.86 -6.42 0.50
N GLN A 22 14.68 -5.57 -0.50
CA GLN A 22 14.08 -4.27 -0.40
C GLN A 22 12.95 -4.28 -1.42
N LEU A 23 11.83 -3.67 -1.05
CA LEU A 23 10.76 -3.39 -1.99
C LEU A 23 11.34 -2.44 -3.04
N ASP A 24 11.57 -2.94 -4.25
CA ASP A 24 12.33 -2.24 -5.29
C ASP A 24 11.42 -1.47 -6.25
N SER A 25 10.16 -1.92 -6.38
CA SER A 25 9.21 -1.37 -7.31
C SER A 25 7.78 -1.62 -6.84
N ALA A 26 6.99 -0.56 -6.96
CA ALA A 26 5.56 -0.62 -6.80
C ALA A 26 4.90 0.33 -7.79
N SER A 27 3.66 0.05 -8.16
CA SER A 27 2.84 0.93 -8.97
C SER A 27 1.48 1.10 -8.36
N VAL A 28 0.97 2.33 -8.38
CA VAL A 28 -0.36 2.67 -7.87
C VAL A 28 -1.21 3.13 -9.03
N ASN A 29 -2.39 2.53 -9.17
CA ASN A 29 -3.44 2.98 -10.05
C ASN A 29 -4.65 3.40 -9.20
N ALA A 30 -5.25 4.53 -9.55
CA ALA A 30 -6.42 5.07 -8.88
C ALA A 30 -7.43 5.50 -9.93
N TYR A 31 -8.67 5.03 -9.80
CA TYR A 31 -9.71 5.28 -10.77
C TYR A 31 -11.08 5.32 -10.11
N PHE A 32 -12.03 5.93 -10.82
CA PHE A 32 -13.42 5.94 -10.40
C PHE A 32 -14.13 4.68 -10.83
N ASP A 33 -14.98 4.16 -9.94
CA ASP A 33 -15.86 3.03 -10.22
C ASP A 33 -17.25 3.31 -9.63
N MET A 34 -18.26 2.59 -10.12
CA MET A 34 -19.61 2.64 -9.57
C MET A 34 -19.85 1.39 -8.73
N THR A 35 -20.28 1.58 -7.48
CA THR A 35 -20.62 0.49 -6.55
C THR A 35 -22.07 0.65 -6.10
N GLU A 36 -22.81 -0.45 -6.12
CA GLU A 36 -24.14 -0.53 -5.52
C GLU A 36 -24.03 -0.64 -4.00
N ALA A 37 -24.65 0.30 -3.28
CA ALA A 37 -24.82 0.26 -1.83
C ALA A 37 -26.30 0.05 -1.49
N GLN A 38 -26.56 -0.86 -0.55
CA GLN A 38 -27.91 -1.08 -0.02
C GLN A 38 -28.29 0.06 0.93
N VAL A 39 -29.48 0.62 0.76
CA VAL A 39 -30.00 1.64 1.67
C VAL A 39 -30.61 0.96 2.89
N GLU A 40 -30.12 1.30 4.08
CA GLU A 40 -30.61 0.71 5.32
C GLU A 40 -32.12 1.01 5.50
N GLY A 41 -32.93 -0.04 5.69
CA GLY A 41 -34.38 0.09 5.89
C GLY A 41 -35.23 0.19 4.62
N LEU A 42 -34.64 0.11 3.43
CA LEU A 42 -35.34 0.08 2.14
C LEU A 42 -34.85 -1.11 1.31
N ASP A 43 -35.76 -1.73 0.55
CA ASP A 43 -35.40 -2.75 -0.45
C ASP A 43 -34.95 -2.06 -1.76
N SER A 44 -33.95 -1.20 -1.64
CA SER A 44 -33.45 -0.37 -2.74
C SER A 44 -31.95 -0.21 -2.66
N THR A 45 -31.30 -0.21 -3.82
CA THR A 45 -29.86 0.04 -3.97
C THR A 45 -29.64 1.42 -4.58
N VAL A 46 -28.54 2.06 -4.19
CA VAL A 46 -28.06 3.31 -4.79
C VAL A 46 -26.69 3.07 -5.40
N ASN A 47 -26.50 3.60 -6.60
CA ASN A 47 -25.19 3.61 -7.26
C ASN A 47 -24.35 4.75 -6.71
N LEU A 48 -23.25 4.42 -6.04
CA LEU A 48 -22.30 5.38 -5.51
C LEU A 48 -21.04 5.38 -6.37
N LYS A 49 -20.60 6.58 -6.76
CA LYS A 49 -19.26 6.75 -7.33
C LYS A 49 -18.24 6.65 -6.20
N VAL A 50 -17.27 5.76 -6.38
CA VAL A 50 -16.19 5.50 -5.43
C VAL A 50 -14.84 5.58 -6.12
N ILE A 51 -13.79 5.92 -5.37
CA ILE A 51 -12.41 5.84 -5.85
C ILE A 51 -11.84 4.50 -5.42
N LYS A 52 -11.51 3.63 -6.38
CA LYS A 52 -10.79 2.38 -6.11
C LYS A 52 -9.30 2.58 -6.35
N THR A 53 -8.50 1.84 -5.58
CA THR A 53 -7.05 1.84 -5.74
C THR A 53 -6.54 0.41 -5.91
N GLU A 54 -5.67 0.24 -6.90
CA GLU A 54 -4.96 -0.99 -7.16
C GLU A 54 -3.47 -0.72 -7.05
N THR A 55 -2.76 -1.58 -6.33
CA THR A 55 -1.34 -1.41 -6.08
C THR A 55 -0.61 -2.72 -6.32
N TRP A 56 0.25 -2.74 -7.32
CA TRP A 56 1.15 -3.86 -7.56
C TRP A 56 2.46 -3.66 -6.80
N ILE A 57 2.96 -4.71 -6.18
CA ILE A 57 4.21 -4.72 -5.41
C ILE A 57 5.06 -5.92 -5.85
N ASN A 58 6.33 -5.68 -6.16
CA ASN A 58 7.24 -6.72 -6.66
C ASN A 58 7.59 -7.77 -5.59
N ASP A 59 7.79 -7.32 -4.35
CA ASP A 59 8.24 -8.15 -3.24
C ASP A 59 7.36 -7.88 -2.01
N PHE A 60 6.20 -8.55 -2.01
CA PHE A 60 5.23 -8.46 -0.93
C PHE A 60 5.77 -9.00 0.40
N ASP A 61 6.90 -9.71 0.42
CA ASP A 61 7.50 -10.17 1.66
C ASP A 61 8.07 -9.04 2.51
N PHE A 62 8.56 -7.97 1.88
CA PHE A 62 9.07 -6.78 2.55
C PHE A 62 8.04 -5.65 2.66
N PHE A 63 6.83 -5.87 2.16
CA PHE A 63 5.73 -4.93 2.32
C PHE A 63 5.27 -4.83 3.79
N GLY A 64 5.14 -3.60 4.28
CA GLY A 64 4.64 -3.31 5.62
C GLY A 64 3.19 -2.84 5.62
N GLU A 65 2.93 -1.69 4.99
CA GLU A 65 1.61 -1.07 4.98
C GLU A 65 1.37 -0.13 3.80
N ILE A 66 0.09 0.09 3.50
CA ILE A 66 -0.40 1.16 2.65
C ILE A 66 -1.15 2.17 3.52
N VAL A 67 -0.93 3.45 3.25
CA VAL A 67 -1.75 4.55 3.75
C VAL A 67 -2.34 5.32 2.57
N ILE A 68 -3.64 5.57 2.60
CA ILE A 68 -4.36 6.39 1.61
C ILE A 68 -5.02 7.53 2.35
N GLU A 69 -4.75 8.76 1.93
CA GLU A 69 -5.33 9.97 2.49
C GLU A 69 -6.07 10.74 1.39
N PHE A 70 -7.30 11.17 1.66
CA PHE A 70 -8.04 12.09 0.79
C PHE A 70 -8.20 13.43 1.48
N THR A 71 -7.74 14.48 0.83
CA THR A 71 -7.88 15.87 1.27
C THR A 71 -8.75 16.62 0.29
N GLU A 72 -9.82 17.26 0.78
CA GLU A 72 -10.63 18.14 -0.03
C GLU A 72 -9.82 19.40 -0.39
N ILE A 73 -9.74 19.75 -1.67
CA ILE A 73 -8.86 20.84 -2.13
C ILE A 73 -9.37 22.22 -1.71
N SER A 74 -10.69 22.42 -1.75
CA SER A 74 -11.33 23.72 -1.45
C SER A 74 -11.13 24.13 0.01
N THR A 75 -11.20 23.18 0.93
CA THR A 75 -11.12 23.42 2.38
C THR A 75 -9.74 23.08 2.96
N GLY A 76 -8.96 22.24 2.29
CA GLY A 76 -7.69 21.72 2.78
C GLY A 76 -7.83 20.66 3.87
N TYR A 77 -9.05 20.22 4.20
CA TYR A 77 -9.27 19.23 5.25
C TYR A 77 -9.14 17.80 4.73
N THR A 78 -8.48 16.95 5.51
CA THR A 78 -8.46 15.51 5.28
C THR A 78 -9.81 14.91 5.67
N VAL A 79 -10.52 14.38 4.69
CA VAL A 79 -11.87 13.81 4.84
C VAL A 79 -11.83 12.31 5.11
N TYR A 80 -10.72 11.64 4.75
CA TYR A 80 -10.57 10.20 4.93
C TYR A 80 -9.11 9.78 5.00
N ILE A 81 -8.84 8.80 5.86
CA ILE A 81 -7.57 8.09 5.95
C ILE A 81 -7.88 6.60 6.05
N ALA A 82 -7.34 5.81 5.12
CA ALA A 82 -7.28 4.36 5.24
C ALA A 82 -5.84 3.93 5.47
N LYS A 83 -5.67 2.99 6.41
CA LYS A 83 -4.40 2.29 6.62
C LYS A 83 -4.66 0.80 6.58
N LYS A 84 -3.86 0.09 5.79
CA LYS A 84 -3.92 -1.37 5.67
C LYS A 84 -2.52 -1.95 5.81
N THR A 85 -2.29 -2.71 6.87
CA THR A 85 -1.05 -3.46 7.06
C THR A 85 -1.06 -4.74 6.22
N LYS A 86 0.11 -5.35 5.99
CA LYS A 86 0.24 -6.66 5.36
C LYS A 86 -0.71 -7.70 5.98
N ALA A 87 -0.78 -7.75 7.31
CA ALA A 87 -1.65 -8.69 8.02
C ALA A 87 -3.14 -8.46 7.72
N GLN A 88 -3.58 -7.20 7.66
CA GLN A 88 -4.96 -6.85 7.32
C GLN A 88 -5.29 -7.18 5.86
N ILE A 89 -4.38 -6.89 4.94
CA ILE A 89 -4.54 -7.20 3.50
C ILE A 89 -4.72 -8.71 3.30
N LEU A 90 -3.93 -9.52 3.98
CA LEU A 90 -4.06 -10.98 3.93
C LEU A 90 -5.35 -11.47 4.59
N ALA A 91 -5.70 -10.94 5.78
CA ALA A 91 -6.90 -11.34 6.50
C ALA A 91 -8.20 -11.00 5.75
N GLU A 92 -8.22 -9.88 5.04
CA GLU A 92 -9.36 -9.41 4.25
C GLU A 92 -9.34 -9.91 2.79
N ASN A 93 -8.37 -10.74 2.41
CA ASN A 93 -8.17 -11.24 1.03
C ASN A 93 -8.13 -10.11 -0.02
N LEU A 94 -7.47 -9.00 0.32
CA LEU A 94 -7.36 -7.83 -0.57
C LEU A 94 -6.24 -7.96 -1.60
N ILE A 95 -5.53 -9.09 -1.66
CA ILE A 95 -4.41 -9.32 -2.59
C ILE A 95 -4.71 -10.44 -3.57
N SER A 96 -4.43 -10.20 -4.84
CA SER A 96 -4.50 -11.18 -5.94
C SER A 96 -3.34 -10.90 -6.89
N ASP A 97 -2.54 -11.92 -7.22
CA ASP A 97 -1.42 -11.79 -8.17
C ASP A 97 -0.48 -10.60 -7.85
N ASN A 98 -0.08 -10.47 -6.57
CA ASN A 98 0.73 -9.37 -6.03
C ASN A 98 0.11 -7.97 -6.19
N THR A 99 -1.17 -7.89 -6.53
CA THR A 99 -1.94 -6.65 -6.63
C THR A 99 -2.88 -6.52 -5.45
N ILE A 100 -2.67 -5.50 -4.64
CA ILE A 100 -3.52 -5.13 -3.51
C ILE A 100 -4.65 -4.24 -4.03
N ARG A 101 -5.89 -4.61 -3.74
CA ARG A 101 -7.09 -3.87 -4.08
C ARG A 101 -7.73 -3.34 -2.81
N ILE A 102 -7.70 -2.02 -2.62
CA ILE A 102 -8.35 -1.41 -1.46
C ILE A 102 -9.76 -0.96 -1.87
N PRO A 103 -10.81 -1.42 -1.16
CA PRO A 103 -12.20 -1.06 -1.48
C PRO A 103 -12.39 0.45 -1.42
N GLY A 104 -13.22 0.95 -2.32
CA GLY A 104 -13.19 2.36 -2.67
C GLY A 104 -13.80 3.29 -1.61
N TYR A 105 -13.33 4.54 -1.62
CA TYR A 105 -13.89 5.62 -0.81
C TYR A 105 -14.97 6.36 -1.60
N HIS A 106 -16.14 6.57 -0.99
CA HIS A 106 -17.18 7.41 -1.58
C HIS A 106 -16.78 8.88 -1.51
N ILE A 107 -16.88 9.56 -2.64
CA ILE A 107 -16.64 11.00 -2.74
C ILE A 107 -17.92 11.74 -3.14
N GLU A 108 -18.05 12.97 -2.65
CA GLU A 108 -19.16 13.83 -3.04
C GLU A 108 -18.97 14.34 -4.47
N GLU A 109 -20.06 14.33 -5.25
CA GLU A 109 -20.07 14.92 -6.58
C GLU A 109 -19.80 16.43 -6.50
N GLN A 110 -19.10 16.99 -7.49
CA GLN A 110 -18.71 18.41 -7.58
C GLN A 110 -17.59 18.88 -6.64
N ARG A 111 -16.99 17.97 -5.86
CA ARG A 111 -15.79 18.28 -5.06
C ARG A 111 -14.53 17.74 -5.73
N SER A 112 -13.43 18.45 -5.52
CA SER A 112 -12.10 18.03 -5.98
C SER A 112 -11.27 17.57 -4.79
N TYR A 113 -10.54 16.47 -4.97
CA TYR A 113 -9.78 15.82 -3.92
C TYR A 113 -8.31 15.65 -4.32
N LYS A 114 -7.41 15.83 -3.36
CA LYS A 114 -6.04 15.36 -3.45
C LYS A 114 -5.96 14.01 -2.76
N MET A 115 -5.53 12.98 -3.47
CA MET A 115 -5.24 11.68 -2.89
C MET A 115 -3.72 11.56 -2.70
N ARG A 116 -3.30 11.29 -1.47
CA ARG A 116 -1.93 10.88 -1.17
C ARG A 116 -1.94 9.40 -0.88
N PHE A 117 -1.10 8.66 -1.59
CA PHE A 117 -0.92 7.23 -1.38
C PHE A 117 0.50 7.01 -0.85
N ILE A 118 0.68 6.16 0.14
CA ILE A 118 2.00 5.88 0.74
C ILE A 118 2.14 4.38 0.86
N ILE A 119 3.19 3.82 0.27
CA ILE A 119 3.61 2.43 0.45
C ILE A 119 4.82 2.43 1.37
N ARG A 120 4.76 1.64 2.44
CA ARG A 120 5.86 1.45 3.39
C ARG A 120 6.35 0.02 3.40
N ASP A 121 7.64 -0.13 3.60
CA ASP A 121 8.24 -1.42 3.91
C ASP A 121 7.92 -1.85 5.37
N TYR A 122 8.29 -3.09 5.72
CA TYR A 122 8.11 -3.64 7.07
C TYR A 122 8.92 -2.91 8.16
N GLN A 123 9.90 -2.08 7.79
CA GLN A 123 10.67 -1.23 8.70
C GLN A 123 10.00 0.14 8.93
N GLY A 124 8.96 0.45 8.15
CA GLY A 124 8.22 1.71 8.21
C GLY A 124 8.78 2.81 7.30
N ASN A 125 9.76 2.51 6.44
CA ASN A 125 10.28 3.48 5.48
C ASN A 125 9.30 3.67 4.32
N ASN A 126 9.11 4.91 3.88
CA ASN A 126 8.31 5.19 2.69
C ASN A 126 9.08 4.76 1.44
N VAL A 127 8.48 3.89 0.64
CA VAL A 127 9.06 3.37 -0.60
C VAL A 127 8.46 4.06 -1.83
N LEU A 128 7.18 4.40 -1.77
CA LEU A 128 6.49 5.11 -2.84
C LEU A 128 5.44 6.05 -2.25
N GLU A 129 5.38 7.28 -2.76
CA GLU A 129 4.44 8.31 -2.31
C GLU A 129 3.82 9.10 -3.48
N PRO A 130 2.98 8.49 -4.33
CA PRO A 130 2.35 9.24 -5.41
C PRO A 130 1.22 10.11 -4.86
N GLU A 131 1.10 11.29 -5.45
CA GLU A 131 -0.01 12.21 -5.21
C GLU A 131 -0.84 12.35 -6.48
N PHE A 132 -2.17 12.27 -6.34
CA PHE A 132 -3.11 12.39 -7.44
C PHE A 132 -4.07 13.53 -7.16
N THR A 133 -4.34 14.34 -8.18
CA THR A 133 -5.45 15.29 -8.14
C THR A 133 -6.64 14.66 -8.85
N LEU A 134 -7.69 14.39 -8.09
CA LEU A 134 -8.92 13.79 -8.56
C LEU A 134 -9.93 14.91 -8.75
N ILE A 135 -10.10 15.29 -10.02
CA ILE A 135 -11.02 16.36 -10.44
C ILE A 135 -12.30 15.68 -10.93
N HIS A 136 -13.43 16.16 -10.42
CA HIS A 136 -14.76 15.70 -10.81
C HIS A 136 -15.53 16.83 -11.48
#